data_AF-A0A3A8E8K8-F1
#
_entry.id   AF-A0A3A8E8K8-F1
#
_cell.length_a   1.000
_cell.length_b   1.000
_cell.length_c   1.000
_cell.angle_alpha   90.00
_cell.angle_beta   90.00
_cell.angle_gamma   90.00
#
_symmetry.space_group_name_H-M   'P 1'
#
loop_
_entity.id
_entity.type
_entity.pdbx_description
1 polymer ?
#
loop_
_entity_poly.entity_id
_entity_poly.type
_entity_poly.pdbx_seq_one_letter_code
_entity_poly.pdbx_strand_id
1 'polypeptide(L)'
;MNILIVGNGFDLSHYLPTKYDHFMDVMKAIEEKDLGQPIKNIFKTSVDDPTTLLIQVQQIQYAFSEKTYQMNFDELFVECRDKWFIDKTKEMYVTDSTNVSVEQIIKIQYQLQKNNWYQYFKNHVEEIKTWIDFEQKIEEVLITLSNCIAEIEQIKRPTELFEYFAHDQKNGIRINERNFNVLSFFNFFVLESYEANLPITDRMSVVNKIDKRINLNPKFCHGENLKNGFNPLSFLDYLYAQLEEFIEIFNHYLEVVVSKLQPKDQLKSDVKDWIYPHKIYSFNYTNTYQRFYDAVEVDYLHGSHGEEQNIVLGISELEHKNLIKLKAYGFTKYHQKLLKDTDYLFLDVYKYQIIEQKTQFEENLKLMNANALNPIRTKVTQANLMSKYKVLDLNFYIWGHSLDISDKDYIIDLFSLNDDMDRNVRVTVYYFDKNAKFSLLNNLLAILGKEKVEIWMKKNWLKFEKNPRIMISDSIS
;
A
#
# COMPACT_ATOMS: atom_id res chain seq x y z
N MET A 1 -19.75 22.91 -5.38
CA MET A 1 -18.30 22.74 -5.19
C MET A 1 -17.82 21.56 -6.03
N ASN A 2 -16.66 21.68 -6.67
CA ASN A 2 -16.05 20.59 -7.45
C ASN A 2 -14.94 19.94 -6.62
N ILE A 3 -15.00 18.62 -6.45
CA ILE A 3 -14.05 17.83 -5.66
C ILE A 3 -13.41 16.80 -6.60
N LEU A 4 -12.08 16.77 -6.64
CA LEU A 4 -11.35 15.77 -7.41
C LEU A 4 -10.84 14.68 -6.46
N ILE A 5 -11.10 13.43 -6.80
CA ILE A 5 -10.55 12.25 -6.12
C ILE A 5 -9.55 11.63 -7.08
N VAL A 6 -8.28 11.57 -6.68
CA VAL A 6 -7.21 10.98 -7.48
C VAL A 6 -6.71 9.69 -6.86
N GLY A 7 -6.42 8.70 -7.71
CA GLY A 7 -5.70 7.48 -7.35
C GLY A 7 -4.57 7.19 -8.34
N ASN A 8 -3.88 6.04 -8.21
CA ASN A 8 -2.57 5.85 -8.87
C ASN A 8 -2.65 6.01 -10.39
N GLY A 9 -3.80 5.67 -11.00
CA GLY A 9 -4.05 5.90 -12.42
C GLY A 9 -3.97 7.37 -12.87
N PHE A 10 -4.06 8.34 -11.95
CA PHE A 10 -3.80 9.75 -12.22
C PHE A 10 -2.32 9.94 -12.56
N ASP A 11 -1.40 9.52 -11.69
CA ASP A 11 0.05 9.56 -11.94
C ASP A 11 0.41 8.79 -13.22
N LEU A 12 -0.22 7.62 -13.42
CA LEU A 12 0.00 6.82 -14.63
C LEU A 12 -0.50 7.51 -15.89
N SER A 13 -1.61 8.25 -15.84
CA SER A 13 -2.07 9.05 -16.97
C SER A 13 -1.11 10.21 -17.29
N HIS A 14 -0.35 10.67 -16.29
CA HIS A 14 0.74 11.63 -16.44
C HIS A 14 2.06 10.95 -16.79
N TYR A 15 2.10 9.64 -17.06
CA TYR A 15 3.34 8.91 -17.35
C TYR A 15 4.41 9.00 -16.25
N LEU A 16 4.01 9.18 -14.98
CA LEU A 16 4.92 9.03 -13.86
C LEU A 16 5.07 7.54 -13.51
N PRO A 17 6.28 7.05 -13.22
CA PRO A 17 6.53 5.63 -13.06
C PRO A 17 6.11 5.11 -11.67
N THR A 18 4.80 5.08 -11.39
CA THR A 18 4.25 4.72 -10.06
C THR A 18 3.56 3.35 -10.02
N LYS A 19 3.72 2.53 -11.06
CA LYS A 19 3.30 1.12 -11.02
C LYS A 19 4.19 0.36 -10.04
N TYR A 20 3.61 -0.66 -9.42
CA TYR A 20 4.37 -1.62 -8.61
C TYR A 20 5.58 -2.18 -9.38
N ASP A 21 5.37 -2.54 -10.65
CA ASP A 21 6.44 -3.08 -11.49
C ASP A 21 7.60 -2.09 -11.71
N HIS A 22 7.30 -0.80 -11.88
CA HIS A 22 8.33 0.23 -12.02
C HIS A 22 9.19 0.33 -10.77
N PHE A 23 8.57 0.31 -9.59
CA PHE A 23 9.28 0.30 -8.31
C PHE A 23 10.19 -0.94 -8.20
N MET A 24 9.65 -2.13 -8.44
CA MET A 24 10.42 -3.37 -8.32
C MET A 24 11.57 -3.46 -9.33
N ASP A 25 11.37 -3.00 -10.56
CA ASP A 25 12.41 -2.99 -11.59
C ASP A 25 13.56 -2.06 -11.21
N VAL A 26 13.26 -0.87 -10.67
CA VAL A 26 14.29 0.07 -10.20
C VAL A 26 15.01 -0.46 -8.97
N MET A 27 14.29 -1.05 -8.01
CA MET A 27 14.93 -1.67 -6.84
C MET A 27 15.87 -2.80 -7.27
N LYS A 28 15.46 -3.64 -8.22
CA LYS A 28 16.30 -4.69 -8.79
C LYS A 28 17.56 -4.11 -9.45
N ALA A 29 17.42 -3.07 -10.29
CA ALA A 29 18.55 -2.42 -10.95
C ALA A 29 19.56 -1.85 -9.93
N ILE A 30 19.07 -1.22 -8.86
CA ILE A 30 19.91 -0.71 -7.76
C ILE A 30 20.58 -1.88 -7.02
N GLU A 31 19.84 -2.95 -6.70
CA GLU A 31 20.38 -4.14 -6.03
C GLU A 31 21.52 -4.80 -6.82
N GLU A 32 21.40 -4.85 -8.15
CA GLU A 32 22.36 -5.50 -9.04
C GLU A 32 23.56 -4.61 -9.43
N LYS A 33 23.52 -3.31 -9.13
CA LYS A 33 24.63 -2.38 -9.44
C LYS A 33 25.93 -2.84 -8.80
N ASP A 34 26.92 -3.15 -9.62
CA ASP A 34 28.24 -3.55 -9.14
C ASP A 34 29.06 -2.34 -8.64
N LEU A 35 29.27 -2.30 -7.32
CA LEU A 35 30.07 -1.29 -6.64
C LEU A 35 31.55 -1.68 -6.49
N GLY A 36 31.97 -2.82 -7.07
CA GLY A 36 33.33 -3.33 -6.98
C GLY A 36 33.65 -4.03 -5.64
N GLN A 37 34.76 -4.76 -5.63
CA GLN A 37 35.16 -5.60 -4.47
C GLN A 37 35.37 -4.83 -3.15
N PRO A 38 35.95 -3.61 -3.13
CA PRO A 38 36.18 -2.88 -1.87
C PRO A 38 34.88 -2.62 -1.09
N ILE A 39 33.84 -2.12 -1.77
CA ILE A 39 32.52 -1.87 -1.16
C ILE A 39 31.82 -3.19 -0.84
N LYS A 40 31.87 -4.18 -1.75
CA LYS A 40 31.31 -5.53 -1.50
C LYS A 40 31.88 -6.21 -0.26
N ASN A 41 33.15 -5.97 0.07
CA ASN A 41 33.75 -6.53 1.28
C ASN A 41 33.24 -5.87 2.56
N ILE A 42 32.81 -4.60 2.52
CA ILE A 42 32.19 -3.92 3.66
C ILE A 42 30.85 -4.58 4.04
N PHE A 43 30.04 -4.96 3.04
CA PHE A 43 28.80 -5.69 3.28
C PHE A 43 29.03 -7.06 3.95
N LYS A 44 30.23 -7.66 3.81
CA LYS A 44 30.59 -8.93 4.48
C LYS A 44 31.00 -8.75 5.94
N THR A 45 31.40 -7.56 6.37
CA THR A 45 31.92 -7.31 7.72
C THR A 45 30.86 -7.18 8.82
N SER A 46 29.60 -7.57 8.57
CA SER A 46 28.47 -7.47 9.51
C SER A 46 28.36 -6.07 10.11
N VAL A 47 27.95 -5.11 9.28
CA VAL A 47 27.60 -3.77 9.76
C VAL A 47 26.17 -3.79 10.29
N ASP A 48 25.96 -3.22 11.47
CA ASP A 48 24.68 -3.28 12.18
C ASP A 48 23.71 -2.16 11.79
N ASP A 49 24.19 -1.07 11.16
CA ASP A 49 23.35 0.07 10.77
C ASP A 49 23.83 0.78 9.47
N PRO A 50 22.91 1.45 8.73
CA PRO A 50 23.24 2.16 7.49
C PRO A 50 24.25 3.31 7.65
N THR A 51 24.32 3.96 8.81
CA THR A 51 25.20 5.11 9.03
C THR A 51 26.65 4.65 9.14
N THR A 52 26.90 3.60 9.93
CA THR A 52 28.22 2.99 10.03
C THR A 52 28.68 2.46 8.66
N LEU A 53 27.76 1.90 7.88
CA LEU A 53 28.05 1.43 6.53
C LEU A 53 28.51 2.59 5.64
N LEU A 54 27.76 3.71 5.64
CA LEU A 54 28.10 4.90 4.86
C LEU A 54 29.44 5.51 5.27
N ILE A 55 29.75 5.56 6.57
CA ILE A 55 31.05 6.05 7.06
C ILE A 55 32.19 5.17 6.54
N GLN A 56 32.08 3.85 6.64
CA GLN A 56 33.10 2.92 6.14
C GLN A 56 33.28 3.03 4.63
N VAL A 57 32.17 3.22 3.90
CA VAL A 57 32.17 3.43 2.46
C VAL A 57 32.84 4.75 2.10
N GLN A 58 32.53 5.85 2.78
CA GLN A 58 33.15 7.16 2.52
C GLN A 58 34.67 7.10 2.73
N GLN A 59 35.13 6.42 3.78
CA GLN A 59 36.56 6.22 4.06
C GLN A 59 37.30 5.52 2.92
N ILE A 60 36.65 4.60 2.21
CA ILE A 60 37.25 3.93 1.06
C ILE A 60 36.99 4.68 -0.27
N GLN A 61 35.88 5.42 -0.41
CA GLN A 61 35.57 6.19 -1.62
C GLN A 61 36.61 7.27 -1.90
N TYR A 62 37.16 7.93 -0.87
CA TYR A 62 38.29 8.86 -1.01
C TYR A 62 39.53 8.21 -1.66
N ALA A 63 39.66 6.88 -1.63
CA ALA A 63 40.77 6.15 -2.24
C ALA A 63 40.51 5.68 -3.69
N PHE A 64 39.29 5.81 -4.23
CA PHE A 64 38.88 5.24 -5.54
C PHE A 64 38.47 6.30 -6.58
N SER A 65 38.99 7.54 -6.49
CA SER A 65 38.61 8.63 -7.40
C SER A 65 39.01 8.35 -8.86
N GLU A 66 38.12 7.69 -9.62
CA GLU A 66 38.12 7.63 -11.09
C GLU A 66 36.82 7.03 -11.68
N LYS A 67 35.97 6.34 -10.89
CA LYS A 67 34.66 5.81 -11.36
C LYS A 67 33.47 6.45 -10.64
N THR A 68 32.51 6.97 -11.40
CA THR A 68 31.20 7.38 -10.88
C THR A 68 30.29 6.15 -10.80
N TYR A 69 29.94 5.73 -9.59
CA TYR A 69 28.99 4.63 -9.33
C TYR A 69 27.53 5.09 -9.31
N GLN A 70 27.27 6.33 -9.69
CA GLN A 70 25.92 6.88 -9.81
C GLN A 70 25.10 6.06 -10.82
N MET A 71 23.78 6.16 -10.69
CA MET A 71 22.84 5.61 -11.65
C MET A 71 21.96 6.72 -12.20
N ASN A 72 21.96 6.89 -13.52
CA ASN A 72 21.03 7.78 -14.19
C ASN A 72 19.67 7.10 -14.44
N PHE A 73 18.70 7.86 -14.98
CA PHE A 73 17.37 7.34 -15.27
C PHE A 73 17.38 6.07 -16.14
N ASP A 74 18.20 6.04 -17.20
CA ASP A 74 18.27 4.90 -18.12
C ASP A 74 18.83 3.65 -17.44
N GLU A 75 19.82 3.81 -16.56
CA GLU A 75 20.38 2.71 -15.77
C GLU A 75 19.38 2.18 -14.73
N LEU A 76 18.55 3.05 -14.12
CA LEU A 76 17.51 2.64 -13.17
C LEU A 76 16.42 1.80 -13.86
N PHE A 77 16.08 2.12 -15.11
CA PHE A 77 15.02 1.45 -15.86
C PHE A 77 15.55 0.49 -16.95
N VAL A 78 16.81 0.05 -16.85
CA VAL A 78 17.49 -0.74 -17.90
C VAL A 78 16.78 -2.05 -18.23
N GLU A 79 16.31 -2.78 -17.21
CA GLU A 79 15.56 -4.04 -17.36
C GLU A 79 14.04 -3.86 -17.15
N CYS A 80 13.51 -2.66 -17.39
CA CYS A 80 12.09 -2.39 -17.11
C CYS A 80 11.15 -3.25 -17.98
N ARG A 81 10.15 -3.84 -17.31
CA ARG A 81 9.10 -4.65 -17.93
C ARG A 81 8.14 -3.84 -18.81
N ASP A 82 7.97 -2.55 -18.52
CA ASP A 82 7.09 -1.64 -19.28
C ASP A 82 7.88 -0.55 -20.01
N LYS A 83 8.71 -0.97 -20.97
CA LYS A 83 9.59 -0.08 -21.74
C LYS A 83 8.83 1.06 -22.42
N TRP A 84 7.67 0.77 -23.02
CA TRP A 84 6.85 1.76 -23.69
C TRP A 84 6.44 2.89 -22.74
N PHE A 85 6.03 2.55 -21.51
CA PHE A 85 5.65 3.56 -20.54
C PHE A 85 6.85 4.43 -20.14
N ILE A 86 8.00 3.81 -19.89
CA ILE A 86 9.22 4.54 -19.53
C ILE A 86 9.71 5.44 -20.67
N ASP A 87 9.60 5.00 -21.93
CA ASP A 87 9.90 5.84 -23.09
C ASP A 87 8.98 7.08 -23.12
N LYS A 88 7.69 6.91 -22.79
CA LYS A 88 6.77 8.04 -22.63
C LYS A 88 7.13 8.95 -21.45
N THR A 89 7.57 8.40 -20.33
CA THR A 89 8.14 9.20 -19.23
C THR A 89 9.31 10.05 -19.74
N LYS A 90 10.26 9.48 -20.50
CA LYS A 90 11.40 10.22 -21.07
C LYS A 90 10.98 11.28 -22.07
N GLU A 91 9.94 11.03 -22.86
CA GLU A 91 9.39 12.04 -23.77
C GLU A 91 8.89 13.25 -22.98
N MET A 92 8.19 13.03 -21.87
CA MET A 92 7.48 14.08 -21.13
C MET A 92 8.29 14.82 -20.06
N TYR A 93 9.30 14.17 -19.47
CA TYR A 93 9.99 14.68 -18.29
C TYR A 93 11.49 14.85 -18.50
N VAL A 94 12.08 15.80 -17.80
CA VAL A 94 13.53 15.93 -17.67
C VAL A 94 14.03 14.80 -16.77
N THR A 95 14.90 13.94 -17.31
CA THR A 95 15.39 12.74 -16.63
C THR A 95 16.77 12.92 -16.00
N ASP A 96 17.54 13.94 -16.40
CA ASP A 96 18.88 14.21 -15.87
C ASP A 96 18.87 14.55 -14.37
N SER A 97 17.72 14.96 -13.84
CA SER A 97 17.51 15.27 -12.42
C SER A 97 17.33 14.04 -11.53
N THR A 98 17.18 12.83 -12.10
CA THR A 98 16.94 11.60 -11.33
C THR A 98 18.22 10.80 -11.03
N ASN A 99 19.39 11.44 -11.12
CA ASN A 99 20.66 10.76 -10.84
C ASN A 99 20.73 10.33 -9.37
N VAL A 100 20.86 9.02 -9.15
CA VAL A 100 21.00 8.43 -7.81
C VAL A 100 22.47 8.31 -7.47
N SER A 101 22.86 8.92 -6.35
CA SER A 101 24.23 8.91 -5.87
C SER A 101 24.66 7.52 -5.38
N VAL A 102 25.97 7.28 -5.33
CA VAL A 102 26.54 6.04 -4.78
C VAL A 102 26.16 5.80 -3.31
N GLU A 103 26.04 6.87 -2.51
CA GLU A 103 25.63 6.78 -1.11
C GLU A 103 24.18 6.29 -0.99
N GLN A 104 23.29 6.84 -1.83
CA GLN A 104 21.89 6.39 -1.91
C GLN A 104 21.80 4.94 -2.39
N ILE A 105 22.56 4.56 -3.43
CA ILE A 105 22.61 3.17 -3.94
C ILE A 105 23.01 2.21 -2.83
N ILE A 106 24.07 2.52 -2.07
CA ILE A 106 24.56 1.65 -0.98
C ILE A 106 23.53 1.52 0.13
N LYS A 107 22.91 2.64 0.54
CA LYS A 107 21.86 2.64 1.56
C LYS A 107 20.69 1.75 1.11
N ILE A 108 20.23 1.92 -0.12
CA ILE A 108 19.14 1.11 -0.68
C ILE A 108 19.56 -0.35 -0.78
N GLN A 109 20.73 -0.69 -1.34
CA GLN A 109 21.24 -2.07 -1.40
C GLN A 109 21.26 -2.75 -0.02
N TYR A 110 21.72 -2.05 1.01
CA TYR A 110 21.69 -2.54 2.39
C TYR A 110 20.26 -2.84 2.86
N GLN A 111 19.35 -1.88 2.66
CA GLN A 111 17.95 -2.03 3.06
C GLN A 111 17.27 -3.20 2.32
N LEU A 112 17.47 -3.30 1.00
CA LEU A 112 16.92 -4.40 0.19
C LEU A 112 17.41 -5.77 0.64
N GLN A 113 18.69 -5.92 0.97
CA GLN A 113 19.26 -7.20 1.43
C GLN A 113 18.73 -7.63 2.80
N LYS A 114 18.45 -6.67 3.69
CA LYS A 114 17.98 -6.94 5.06
C LYS A 114 16.46 -7.06 5.15
N ASN A 115 15.73 -6.47 4.21
CA ASN A 115 14.28 -6.39 4.25
C ASN A 115 13.62 -7.67 3.70
N ASN A 116 13.06 -8.48 4.58
CA ASN A 116 12.47 -9.76 4.23
C ASN A 116 11.19 -9.64 3.39
N TRP A 117 10.43 -8.56 3.56
CA TRP A 117 9.26 -8.29 2.72
C TRP A 117 9.68 -8.04 1.27
N TYR A 118 10.68 -7.19 1.04
CA TYR A 118 11.24 -6.99 -0.30
C TYR A 118 11.71 -8.31 -0.91
N GLN A 119 12.43 -9.16 -0.15
CA GLN A 119 12.88 -10.46 -0.65
C GLN A 119 11.70 -11.40 -0.99
N TYR A 120 10.65 -11.39 -0.17
CA TYR A 120 9.41 -12.12 -0.46
C TYR A 120 8.76 -11.61 -1.75
N PHE A 121 8.55 -10.30 -1.87
CA PHE A 121 7.91 -9.67 -3.03
C PHE A 121 8.72 -9.82 -4.32
N LYS A 122 10.04 -9.74 -4.24
CA LYS A 122 10.98 -10.00 -5.34
C LYS A 122 10.81 -11.41 -5.91
N ASN A 123 10.53 -12.40 -5.06
CA ASN A 123 10.28 -13.79 -5.50
C ASN A 123 8.85 -14.01 -6.02
N HIS A 124 7.96 -13.03 -5.91
CA HIS A 124 6.57 -13.09 -6.39
C HIS A 124 6.26 -12.00 -7.44
N VAL A 125 7.27 -11.39 -8.08
CA VAL A 125 7.08 -10.34 -9.10
C VAL A 125 6.26 -10.79 -10.32
N GLU A 126 6.20 -12.09 -10.58
CA GLU A 126 5.34 -12.64 -11.63
C GLU A 126 3.85 -12.66 -11.23
N GLU A 127 3.56 -12.77 -9.93
CA GLU A 127 2.21 -12.85 -9.38
C GLU A 127 1.64 -11.46 -9.04
N ILE A 128 2.49 -10.53 -8.60
CA ILE A 128 2.09 -9.17 -8.19
C ILE A 128 2.16 -8.24 -9.40
N LYS A 129 1.02 -7.69 -9.84
CA LYS A 129 0.95 -6.74 -10.96
C LYS A 129 0.57 -5.33 -10.53
N THR A 130 -0.09 -5.21 -9.39
CA THR A 130 -0.62 -3.96 -8.86
C THR A 130 -0.31 -3.84 -7.37
N TRP A 131 -0.47 -2.63 -6.84
CA TRP A 131 -0.39 -2.38 -5.41
C TRP A 131 -1.50 -3.13 -4.62
N ILE A 132 -2.61 -3.49 -5.25
CA ILE A 132 -3.67 -4.30 -4.63
C ILE A 132 -3.21 -5.76 -4.50
N ASP A 133 -2.55 -6.32 -5.52
CA ASP A 133 -1.98 -7.68 -5.43
C ASP A 133 -0.89 -7.76 -4.35
N PHE A 134 -0.15 -6.67 -4.16
CA PHE A 134 0.82 -6.52 -3.07
C PHE A 134 0.14 -6.60 -1.70
N GLU A 135 -0.99 -5.90 -1.50
CA GLU A 135 -1.76 -5.96 -0.25
C GLU A 135 -2.27 -7.39 0.02
N GLN A 136 -2.78 -8.07 -1.02
CA GLN A 136 -3.20 -9.48 -0.91
C GLN A 136 -2.04 -10.41 -0.53
N LYS A 137 -0.82 -10.11 -0.97
CA LYS A 137 0.37 -10.88 -0.59
C LYS A 137 0.78 -10.65 0.86
N ILE A 138 0.59 -9.45 1.41
CA ILE A 138 0.73 -9.23 2.86
C ILE A 138 -0.31 -10.07 3.61
N GLU A 139 -1.56 -10.03 3.16
CA GLU A 139 -2.64 -10.81 3.76
C GLU A 139 -2.33 -12.31 3.75
N GLU A 140 -1.85 -12.85 2.62
CA GLU A 140 -1.44 -14.26 2.50
C GLU A 140 -0.43 -14.66 3.60
N VAL A 141 0.62 -13.85 3.81
CA VAL A 141 1.64 -14.12 4.84
C VAL A 141 1.03 -14.13 6.24
N LEU A 142 0.15 -13.17 6.54
CA LEU A 142 -0.52 -13.08 7.84
C LEU A 142 -1.47 -14.27 8.08
N ILE A 143 -2.18 -14.72 7.04
CA ILE A 143 -3.02 -15.92 7.09
C ILE A 143 -2.18 -17.17 7.33
N THR A 144 -1.07 -17.31 6.60
CA THR A 144 -0.12 -18.41 6.80
C THR A 144 0.41 -18.44 8.24
N LEU A 145 0.78 -17.28 8.80
CA LEU A 145 1.19 -17.16 10.20
C LEU A 145 0.05 -17.57 11.15
N SER A 146 -1.16 -17.06 10.94
CA SER A 146 -2.35 -17.38 11.75
C SER A 146 -2.63 -18.89 11.83
N ASN A 147 -2.50 -19.57 10.69
CA ASN A 147 -2.68 -21.02 10.60
C ASN A 147 -1.54 -21.75 11.33
N CYS A 148 -0.30 -21.31 11.14
CA CYS A 148 0.87 -21.88 11.81
C CYS A 148 0.79 -21.73 13.35
N ILE A 149 0.34 -20.58 13.85
CA ILE A 149 0.10 -20.36 15.28
C ILE A 149 -0.89 -21.41 15.84
N ALA A 150 -2.02 -21.62 15.15
CA ALA A 150 -3.04 -22.57 15.58
C ALA A 150 -2.54 -24.01 15.63
N GLU A 151 -1.62 -24.38 14.73
CA GLU A 151 -1.01 -25.70 14.67
C GLU A 151 0.08 -25.86 15.75
N ILE A 152 0.91 -24.83 15.96
CA ILE A 152 1.95 -24.81 17.00
C ILE A 152 1.34 -24.88 18.41
N GLU A 153 0.21 -24.21 18.66
CA GLU A 153 -0.50 -24.27 19.95
C GLU A 153 -0.97 -25.69 20.33
N GLN A 154 -1.11 -26.60 19.36
CA GLN A 154 -1.50 -27.99 19.61
C GLN A 154 -0.32 -28.88 20.04
N ILE A 155 0.91 -28.39 19.90
CA ILE A 155 2.14 -29.12 20.24
C ILE A 155 2.37 -29.03 21.75
N LYS A 156 2.26 -30.18 22.44
CA LYS A 156 2.29 -30.25 23.91
C LYS A 156 3.63 -29.88 24.53
N ARG A 157 4.73 -30.19 23.83
CA ARG A 157 6.08 -29.91 24.31
C ARG A 157 6.81 -29.04 23.28
N PRO A 158 7.23 -27.82 23.63
CA PRO A 158 7.99 -26.96 22.72
C PRO A 158 9.25 -27.63 22.15
N THR A 159 9.84 -28.58 22.87
CA THR A 159 10.99 -29.36 22.39
C THR A 159 10.68 -30.27 21.20
N GLU A 160 9.41 -30.54 20.91
CA GLU A 160 8.94 -31.38 19.79
C GLU A 160 8.61 -30.53 18.54
N LEU A 161 8.77 -29.19 18.59
CA LEU A 161 8.47 -28.29 17.45
C LEU A 161 9.21 -28.65 16.16
N PHE A 162 10.44 -29.14 16.26
CA PHE A 162 11.22 -29.57 15.10
C PHE A 162 10.53 -30.70 14.30
N GLU A 163 9.69 -31.52 14.93
CA GLU A 163 8.96 -32.61 14.26
C GLU A 163 7.86 -32.05 13.35
N TYR A 164 7.21 -30.96 13.76
CA TYR A 164 6.21 -30.26 12.95
C TYR A 164 6.83 -29.64 11.68
N PHE A 165 8.12 -29.31 11.72
CA PHE A 165 8.88 -28.78 10.58
C PHE A 165 9.60 -29.87 9.75
N ALA A 166 9.56 -31.13 10.16
CA ALA A 166 10.27 -32.21 9.48
C ALA A 166 9.47 -32.78 8.29
N HIS A 167 10.09 -32.85 7.11
CA HIS A 167 9.45 -33.37 5.89
C HIS A 167 9.27 -34.91 5.87
N ASP A 168 10.08 -35.67 6.63
CA ASP A 168 10.31 -37.10 6.34
C ASP A 168 9.52 -38.11 7.19
N GLN A 169 8.84 -37.70 8.26
CA GLN A 169 8.14 -38.67 9.12
C GLN A 169 6.80 -39.13 8.48
N LYS A 170 6.11 -40.16 9.00
CA LYS A 170 4.81 -40.61 8.41
C LYS A 170 3.53 -40.25 9.19
N ASN A 171 3.63 -39.78 10.44
CA ASN A 171 2.47 -39.47 11.29
C ASN A 171 2.63 -38.09 11.97
N GLY A 172 1.54 -37.33 12.18
CA GLY A 172 1.52 -36.05 12.93
C GLY A 172 1.01 -34.82 12.15
N ILE A 173 0.63 -33.74 12.87
CA ILE A 173 0.34 -32.41 12.29
C ILE A 173 1.66 -31.80 11.81
N ARG A 174 1.67 -31.18 10.62
CA ARG A 174 2.87 -30.59 10.01
C ARG A 174 2.56 -29.33 9.26
N ILE A 175 3.57 -28.49 9.16
CA ILE A 175 3.54 -27.37 8.24
C ILE A 175 3.49 -27.91 6.81
N ASN A 176 2.56 -27.41 6.01
CA ASN A 176 2.56 -27.70 4.58
C ASN A 176 3.70 -26.94 3.87
N GLU A 177 4.14 -27.46 2.73
CA GLU A 177 5.27 -26.91 1.97
C GLU A 177 5.08 -25.44 1.58
N ARG A 178 3.85 -25.05 1.20
CA ARG A 178 3.54 -23.64 0.87
C ARG A 178 3.78 -22.72 2.07
N ASN A 179 3.23 -23.05 3.22
CA ASN A 179 3.39 -22.28 4.45
C ASN A 179 4.87 -22.24 4.90
N PHE A 180 5.59 -23.35 4.75
CA PHE A 180 7.01 -23.42 5.03
C PHE A 180 7.81 -22.46 4.13
N ASN A 181 7.55 -22.47 2.83
CA ASN A 181 8.24 -21.59 1.87
C ASN A 181 7.94 -20.12 2.16
N VAL A 182 6.69 -19.76 2.45
CA VAL A 182 6.30 -18.38 2.81
C VAL A 182 7.02 -17.92 4.08
N LEU A 183 6.96 -18.68 5.17
CA LEU A 183 7.56 -18.28 6.45
C LEU A 183 9.10 -18.31 6.43
N SER A 184 9.70 -19.06 5.51
CA SER A 184 11.16 -19.10 5.33
C SER A 184 11.74 -17.74 4.93
N PHE A 185 10.99 -16.94 4.17
CA PHE A 185 11.40 -15.56 3.84
C PHE A 185 11.54 -14.68 5.07
N PHE A 186 10.82 -14.98 6.15
CA PHE A 186 10.74 -14.14 7.34
C PHE A 186 11.63 -14.65 8.48
N ASN A 187 12.65 -15.45 8.18
CA ASN A 187 13.56 -16.02 9.18
C ASN A 187 12.85 -16.78 10.30
N PHE A 188 11.64 -17.30 10.04
CA PHE A 188 10.83 -18.02 11.02
C PHE A 188 11.54 -19.29 11.51
N PHE A 189 12.36 -19.89 10.64
CA PHE A 189 13.13 -21.09 10.94
C PHE A 189 14.63 -20.80 11.08
N VAL A 190 15.33 -21.68 11.79
CA VAL A 190 16.79 -21.73 11.88
C VAL A 190 17.28 -23.17 11.75
N LEU A 191 18.51 -23.35 11.27
CA LEU A 191 19.19 -24.64 11.27
C LEU A 191 19.85 -24.86 12.65
N GLU A 192 19.15 -25.59 13.53
CA GLU A 192 19.62 -25.94 14.87
C GLU A 192 20.61 -27.11 14.82
N SER A 193 21.71 -27.01 15.58
CA SER A 193 22.62 -28.14 15.82
C SER A 193 22.23 -28.86 17.12
N TYR A 194 22.15 -30.18 17.10
CA TYR A 194 21.79 -31.00 18.26
C TYR A 194 22.62 -32.28 18.35
N GLU A 195 22.71 -32.84 19.56
CA GLU A 195 23.40 -34.12 19.79
C GLU A 195 22.45 -35.29 19.46
N ALA A 196 22.83 -36.11 18.47
CA ALA A 196 22.12 -37.32 18.11
C ALA A 196 22.84 -38.55 18.68
N ASN A 197 22.08 -39.41 19.37
CA ASN A 197 22.57 -40.70 19.83
C ASN A 197 22.45 -41.71 18.67
N LEU A 198 23.58 -42.29 18.23
CA LEU A 198 23.57 -43.38 17.26
C LEU A 198 23.14 -44.70 17.93
N PRO A 199 22.32 -45.55 17.26
CA PRO A 199 22.09 -46.91 17.72
C PRO A 199 23.41 -47.69 17.65
N ILE A 200 23.86 -48.20 18.80
CA ILE A 200 25.10 -48.95 18.92
C ILE A 200 24.90 -50.38 18.37
N THR A 201 25.72 -50.81 17.41
CA THR A 201 25.85 -52.23 17.03
C THR A 201 26.90 -53.00 17.82
N ASP A 202 27.73 -52.36 18.65
CA ASP A 202 28.63 -53.11 19.55
C ASP A 202 28.94 -52.37 20.85
N ARG A 203 28.77 -53.06 21.97
CA ARG A 203 28.80 -52.51 23.33
C ARG A 203 30.21 -52.03 23.65
N MET A 204 30.49 -50.72 23.52
CA MET A 204 31.42 -49.91 24.34
C MET A 204 31.93 -48.65 23.61
N SER A 205 31.04 -47.72 23.22
CA SER A 205 31.35 -46.29 23.06
C SER A 205 30.11 -45.54 22.55
N VAL A 206 29.66 -44.51 23.30
CA VAL A 206 28.69 -43.54 22.78
C VAL A 206 29.47 -42.54 21.94
N VAL A 207 29.31 -42.58 20.62
CA VAL A 207 29.84 -41.53 19.75
C VAL A 207 28.72 -40.50 19.57
N ASN A 208 28.86 -39.35 20.23
CA ASN A 208 27.97 -38.22 20.02
C ASN A 208 28.21 -37.68 18.60
N LYS A 209 27.20 -37.74 17.74
CA LYS A 209 27.22 -37.05 16.45
C LYS A 209 26.45 -35.75 16.59
N ILE A 210 27.06 -34.63 16.21
CA ILE A 210 26.33 -33.38 16.02
C ILE A 210 25.57 -33.51 14.70
N ASP A 211 24.25 -33.44 14.77
CA ASP A 211 23.38 -33.40 13.58
C ASP A 211 22.67 -32.05 13.49
N LYS A 212 22.07 -31.77 12.34
CA LYS A 212 21.38 -30.50 12.08
C LYS A 212 19.92 -30.75 11.71
N ARG A 213 19.04 -29.89 12.20
CA ARG A 213 17.60 -29.93 11.90
C ARG A 213 17.02 -28.53 11.78
N ILE A 214 15.93 -28.41 11.04
CA ILE A 214 15.17 -27.17 10.98
C ILE A 214 14.34 -27.06 12.26
N ASN A 215 14.38 -25.90 12.91
CA ASN A 215 13.56 -25.61 14.08
C ASN A 215 13.07 -24.15 14.03
N LEU A 216 12.14 -23.80 14.91
CA LEU A 216 11.70 -22.43 15.12
C LEU A 216 12.90 -21.56 15.49
N ASN A 217 12.97 -20.36 14.95
CA ASN A 217 14.02 -19.42 15.32
C ASN A 217 13.85 -18.99 16.78
N PRO A 218 14.84 -19.25 17.67
CA PRO A 218 14.71 -18.96 19.10
C PRO A 218 14.36 -17.51 19.40
N LYS A 219 14.74 -16.55 18.55
CA LYS A 219 14.39 -15.13 18.72
C LYS A 219 12.87 -14.87 18.77
N PHE A 220 12.08 -15.80 18.24
CA PHE A 220 10.61 -15.74 18.28
C PHE A 220 10.01 -16.58 19.42
N CYS A 221 10.81 -17.04 20.37
CA CYS A 221 10.34 -17.71 21.58
C CYS A 221 10.34 -16.77 22.79
N HIS A 222 9.58 -17.12 23.82
CA HIS A 222 9.60 -16.37 25.08
C HIS A 222 11.00 -16.37 25.70
N GLY A 223 11.61 -15.18 25.85
CA GLY A 223 12.97 -15.04 26.37
C GLY A 223 14.04 -15.68 25.48
N GLU A 224 13.80 -15.68 24.16
CA GLU A 224 14.71 -16.22 23.14
C GLU A 224 15.10 -17.70 23.32
N ASN A 225 14.20 -18.48 23.95
CA ASN A 225 14.47 -19.85 24.33
C ASN A 225 13.35 -20.79 23.87
N LEU A 226 13.70 -21.75 23.01
CA LEU A 226 12.80 -22.77 22.47
C LEU A 226 11.98 -23.50 23.55
N LYS A 227 12.55 -23.74 24.73
CA LYS A 227 11.87 -24.45 25.84
C LYS A 227 10.66 -23.68 26.37
N ASN A 228 10.64 -22.36 26.21
CA ASN A 228 9.57 -21.51 26.71
C ASN A 228 8.42 -21.37 25.70
N GLY A 229 8.53 -21.96 24.51
CA GLY A 229 7.49 -21.94 23.48
C GLY A 229 7.53 -20.70 22.58
N PHE A 230 6.80 -20.79 21.47
CA PHE A 230 6.66 -19.74 20.47
C PHE A 230 5.93 -18.53 21.07
N ASN A 231 6.43 -17.33 20.77
CA ASN A 231 5.80 -16.04 21.07
C ASN A 231 5.31 -15.41 19.76
N PRO A 232 4.02 -15.55 19.41
CA PRO A 232 3.48 -14.98 18.18
C PRO A 232 3.64 -13.48 18.07
N LEU A 233 3.63 -12.75 19.20
CA LEU A 233 3.75 -11.30 19.20
C LEU A 233 5.13 -10.84 18.76
N SER A 234 6.21 -11.49 19.21
CA SER A 234 7.56 -11.09 18.77
C SER A 234 7.80 -11.33 17.28
N PHE A 235 7.12 -12.32 16.69
CA PHE A 235 7.15 -12.52 15.25
C PHE A 235 6.30 -11.49 14.50
N LEU A 236 5.10 -11.14 15.00
CA LEU A 236 4.27 -10.08 14.43
C LEU A 236 4.96 -8.71 14.49
N ASP A 237 5.59 -8.37 15.62
CA ASP A 237 6.35 -7.13 15.80
C ASP A 237 7.51 -7.06 14.79
N TYR A 238 8.19 -8.19 14.57
CA TYR A 238 9.24 -8.31 13.55
C TYR A 238 8.69 -8.10 12.13
N LEU A 239 7.58 -8.75 11.78
CA LEU A 239 6.95 -8.57 10.46
C LEU A 239 6.51 -7.12 10.23
N TYR A 240 5.98 -6.46 11.26
CA TYR A 240 5.53 -5.07 11.18
C TYR A 240 6.71 -4.11 11.01
N ALA A 241 7.78 -4.27 11.81
CA ALA A 241 8.99 -3.48 11.67
C ALA A 241 9.61 -3.63 10.26
N GLN A 242 9.65 -4.85 9.74
CA GLN A 242 10.10 -5.11 8.36
C GLN A 242 9.18 -4.47 7.32
N LEU A 243 7.87 -4.36 7.56
CA LEU A 243 6.95 -3.69 6.63
C LEU A 243 7.17 -2.17 6.64
N GLU A 244 7.37 -1.56 7.80
CA GLU A 244 7.71 -0.14 7.89
C GLU A 244 9.06 0.17 7.21
N GLU A 245 10.06 -0.70 7.36
CA GLU A 245 11.31 -0.59 6.59
C GLU A 245 11.10 -0.71 5.07
N PHE A 246 10.15 -1.53 4.62
CA PHE A 246 9.78 -1.62 3.21
C PHE A 246 9.09 -0.33 2.73
N ILE A 247 8.20 0.24 3.54
CA ILE A 247 7.56 1.54 3.25
C ILE A 247 8.62 2.64 3.11
N GLU A 248 9.66 2.62 3.95
CA GLU A 248 10.80 3.53 3.79
C GLU A 248 11.52 3.33 2.46
N ILE A 249 11.81 2.09 2.05
CA ILE A 249 12.41 1.83 0.72
C ILE A 249 11.51 2.40 -0.40
N PHE A 250 10.19 2.22 -0.29
CA PHE A 250 9.24 2.76 -1.26
C PHE A 250 9.20 4.30 -1.25
N ASN A 251 9.23 4.92 -0.06
CA ASN A 251 9.35 6.38 0.09
C ASN A 251 10.62 6.90 -0.61
N HIS A 252 11.76 6.24 -0.43
CA HIS A 252 13.01 6.61 -1.10
C HIS A 252 12.87 6.57 -2.62
N TYR A 253 12.20 5.55 -3.19
CA TYR A 253 11.94 5.49 -4.63
C TYR A 253 11.13 6.70 -5.12
N LEU A 254 10.06 7.06 -4.42
CA LEU A 254 9.23 8.20 -4.78
C LEU A 254 10.05 9.50 -4.73
N GLU A 255 10.85 9.70 -3.69
CA GLU A 255 11.68 10.90 -3.50
C GLU A 255 12.80 11.04 -4.53
N VAL A 256 13.55 9.96 -4.79
CA VAL A 256 14.77 10.02 -5.63
C VAL A 256 14.47 9.88 -7.12
N VAL A 257 13.35 9.24 -7.48
CA VAL A 257 12.96 9.02 -8.88
C VAL A 257 11.76 9.87 -9.25
N VAL A 258 10.59 9.60 -8.68
CA VAL A 258 9.31 10.15 -9.16
C VAL A 258 9.21 11.67 -8.93
N SER A 259 9.66 12.14 -7.77
CA SER A 259 9.57 13.56 -7.39
C SER A 259 10.59 14.45 -8.07
N LYS A 260 11.64 13.86 -8.64
CA LYS A 260 12.65 14.58 -9.43
C LYS A 260 12.24 14.78 -10.89
N LEU A 261 11.23 14.06 -11.38
CA LEU A 261 10.75 14.16 -12.77
C LEU A 261 9.94 15.44 -12.99
N GLN A 262 10.58 16.49 -13.47
CA GLN A 262 9.91 17.74 -13.83
C GLN A 262 9.47 17.69 -15.31
N PRO A 263 8.24 18.10 -15.64
CA PRO A 263 7.79 18.18 -17.02
C PRO A 263 8.75 19.04 -17.84
N LYS A 264 9.06 18.63 -19.07
CA LYS A 264 9.92 19.44 -19.97
C LYS A 264 9.28 20.77 -20.35
N ASP A 265 7.96 20.77 -20.42
CA ASP A 265 7.12 21.90 -20.81
C ASP A 265 5.84 21.90 -19.97
N GLN A 266 5.08 23.00 -20.05
CA GLN A 266 3.82 23.12 -19.31
C GLN A 266 2.83 22.03 -19.74
N LEU A 267 2.45 21.17 -18.79
CA LEU A 267 1.38 20.20 -19.02
C LEU A 267 0.06 20.95 -19.12
N LYS A 268 -0.64 20.77 -20.23
CA LYS A 268 -2.00 21.27 -20.41
C LYS A 268 -2.93 20.08 -20.58
N SER A 269 -3.98 20.03 -19.77
CA SER A 269 -5.11 19.17 -20.07
C SER A 269 -5.86 19.75 -21.26
N ASP A 270 -6.01 19.00 -22.35
CA ASP A 270 -6.76 19.42 -23.56
C ASP A 270 -8.28 19.31 -23.34
N VAL A 271 -8.76 19.87 -22.24
CA VAL A 271 -10.18 19.84 -21.90
C VAL A 271 -10.69 21.26 -22.00
N LYS A 272 -11.47 21.52 -23.06
CA LYS A 272 -12.28 22.73 -23.22
C LYS A 272 -13.17 23.03 -21.99
N ASP A 273 -13.41 22.00 -21.18
CA ASP A 273 -14.22 22.01 -19.96
C ASP A 273 -13.44 21.47 -18.72
N TRP A 274 -12.12 21.65 -18.63
CA TRP A 274 -11.37 21.22 -17.42
C TRP A 274 -11.95 21.90 -16.18
N ILE A 275 -12.35 21.10 -15.20
CA ILE A 275 -12.99 21.60 -14.00
C ILE A 275 -11.93 21.74 -12.93
N TYR A 276 -11.57 22.99 -12.65
CA TYR A 276 -10.68 23.29 -11.53
C TYR A 276 -11.33 22.82 -10.21
N PRO A 277 -10.71 21.86 -9.52
CA PRO A 277 -11.20 21.39 -8.24
C PRO A 277 -11.02 22.47 -7.18
N HIS A 278 -11.98 22.56 -6.28
CA HIS A 278 -11.88 23.40 -5.08
C HIS A 278 -11.16 22.66 -3.95
N LYS A 279 -11.12 21.32 -4.01
CA LYS A 279 -10.54 20.41 -3.03
C LYS A 279 -10.17 19.11 -3.71
N ILE A 280 -9.09 18.49 -3.24
CA ILE A 280 -8.63 17.19 -3.74
C ILE A 280 -8.53 16.21 -2.58
N TYR A 281 -9.04 15.00 -2.78
CA TYR A 281 -8.73 13.85 -1.96
C TYR A 281 -7.81 12.93 -2.75
N SER A 282 -6.59 12.74 -2.27
CA SER A 282 -5.57 11.95 -2.93
C SER A 282 -5.39 10.60 -2.23
N PHE A 283 -5.58 9.54 -3.00
CA PHE A 283 -5.12 8.19 -2.66
C PHE A 283 -3.70 7.93 -3.18
N ASN A 284 -3.11 8.89 -3.89
CA ASN A 284 -1.71 8.83 -4.31
C ASN A 284 -0.80 9.27 -3.19
N TYR A 285 0.35 8.62 -3.11
CA TYR A 285 1.43 9.03 -2.23
C TYR A 285 2.18 10.27 -2.74
N THR A 286 2.04 10.60 -4.03
CA THR A 286 2.72 11.71 -4.70
C THR A 286 1.85 12.97 -4.75
N ASN A 287 2.49 14.13 -4.87
CA ASN A 287 1.84 15.44 -5.00
C ASN A 287 1.73 15.91 -6.45
N THR A 288 1.53 14.99 -7.40
CA THR A 288 1.51 15.24 -8.85
C THR A 288 0.63 16.42 -9.25
N TYR A 289 -0.58 16.52 -8.69
CA TYR A 289 -1.49 17.62 -9.02
C TYR A 289 -0.90 18.98 -8.64
N GLN A 290 -0.44 19.11 -7.39
CA GLN A 290 0.13 20.34 -6.85
C GLN A 290 1.42 20.76 -7.58
N ARG A 291 2.17 19.77 -8.08
CA ARG A 291 3.40 20.01 -8.84
C ARG A 291 3.13 20.55 -10.25
N PHE A 292 2.10 20.06 -10.93
CA PHE A 292 1.93 20.29 -12.36
C PHE A 292 0.82 21.27 -12.73
N TYR A 293 -0.13 21.51 -11.84
CA TYR A 293 -1.30 22.33 -12.11
C TYR A 293 -1.34 23.55 -11.20
N ASP A 294 -2.07 23.48 -10.07
CA ASP A 294 -2.33 24.61 -9.20
C ASP A 294 -2.19 24.25 -7.72
N ALA A 295 -1.99 25.29 -6.91
CA ALA A 295 -2.12 25.21 -5.46
C ALA A 295 -3.61 25.03 -5.08
N VAL A 296 -4.01 23.78 -4.90
CA VAL A 296 -5.31 23.38 -4.34
C VAL A 296 -5.05 22.64 -3.03
N GLU A 297 -5.96 22.77 -2.08
CA GLU A 297 -5.93 22.00 -0.83
C GLU A 297 -6.09 20.50 -1.15
N VAL A 298 -5.16 19.68 -0.66
CA VAL A 298 -5.12 18.23 -0.91
C VAL A 298 -5.07 17.48 0.41
N ASP A 299 -6.00 16.57 0.58
CA ASP A 299 -6.05 15.63 1.71
C ASP A 299 -5.52 14.27 1.23
N TYR A 300 -4.41 13.84 1.82
CA TYR A 300 -3.77 12.57 1.49
C TYR A 300 -4.33 11.44 2.34
N LEU A 301 -5.30 10.71 1.80
CA LEU A 301 -6.04 9.66 2.50
C LEU A 301 -5.20 8.41 2.79
N HIS A 302 -4.13 8.20 2.00
CA HIS A 302 -3.13 7.15 2.20
C HIS A 302 -1.77 7.69 2.66
N GLY A 303 -1.75 8.93 3.13
CA GLY A 303 -0.51 9.63 3.43
C GLY A 303 0.29 9.98 2.17
N SER A 304 1.42 10.64 2.38
CA SER A 304 2.32 11.12 1.34
C SER A 304 3.76 10.71 1.62
N HIS A 305 4.52 10.59 0.53
CA HIS A 305 5.98 10.46 0.57
C HIS A 305 6.65 11.78 1.02
N GLY A 306 7.91 11.71 1.46
CA GLY A 306 8.71 12.86 1.89
C GLY A 306 9.60 12.56 3.10
N GLU A 307 10.16 13.60 3.71
CA GLU A 307 10.98 13.48 4.94
C GLU A 307 10.12 13.05 6.15
N GLU A 308 8.94 13.65 6.31
CA GLU A 308 7.94 13.30 7.32
C GLU A 308 6.87 12.37 6.72
N GLN A 309 7.30 11.33 6.00
CA GLN A 309 6.38 10.42 5.32
C GLN A 309 5.40 9.77 6.31
N ASN A 310 4.16 9.60 5.85
CA ASN A 310 3.09 8.97 6.62
C ASN A 310 2.29 7.97 5.78
N ILE A 311 2.96 7.30 4.84
CA ILE A 311 2.42 6.34 3.87
C ILE A 311 1.68 5.21 4.59
N VAL A 312 0.44 4.96 4.14
CA VAL A 312 -0.40 3.84 4.53
C VAL A 312 -0.34 2.79 3.43
N LEU A 313 0.23 1.63 3.76
CA LEU A 313 0.46 0.53 2.83
C LEU A 313 0.27 -0.79 3.57
N GLY A 314 -1.00 -1.18 3.72
CA GLY A 314 -1.41 -2.34 4.49
C GLY A 314 -2.65 -3.01 3.90
N ILE A 315 -3.12 -4.07 4.56
CA ILE A 315 -4.32 -4.80 4.14
C ILE A 315 -5.60 -4.01 4.46
N SER A 316 -6.69 -4.32 3.78
CA SER A 316 -7.98 -3.67 4.03
C SER A 316 -8.48 -3.94 5.45
N GLU A 317 -8.59 -5.21 5.84
CA GLU A 317 -9.20 -5.64 7.10
C GLU A 317 -8.56 -6.92 7.65
N LEU A 318 -8.76 -7.17 8.95
CA LEU A 318 -8.40 -8.45 9.57
C LEU A 318 -9.63 -9.35 9.70
N GLU A 319 -9.69 -10.40 8.89
CA GLU A 319 -10.80 -11.37 8.96
C GLU A 319 -10.52 -12.58 9.87
N HIS A 320 -9.24 -12.93 10.07
CA HIS A 320 -8.86 -14.12 10.82
C HIS A 320 -8.91 -13.93 12.34
N LYS A 321 -9.69 -14.77 13.02
CA LYS A 321 -9.90 -14.72 14.48
C LYS A 321 -8.62 -14.74 15.31
N ASN A 322 -7.60 -15.50 14.91
CA ASN A 322 -6.33 -15.56 15.64
C ASN A 322 -5.54 -14.25 15.51
N LEU A 323 -5.52 -13.64 14.31
CA LEU A 323 -4.89 -12.34 14.11
C LEU A 323 -5.60 -11.23 14.90
N ILE A 324 -6.93 -11.26 14.93
CA ILE A 324 -7.75 -10.38 15.77
C ILE A 324 -7.41 -10.55 17.25
N LYS A 325 -7.34 -11.80 17.74
CA LYS A 325 -6.97 -12.14 19.13
C LYS A 325 -5.56 -11.63 19.47
N LEU A 326 -4.63 -11.69 18.52
CA LEU A 326 -3.27 -11.16 18.64
C LEU A 326 -3.16 -9.66 18.40
N LYS A 327 -4.27 -8.99 18.06
CA LYS A 327 -4.34 -7.55 17.77
C LYS A 327 -3.35 -7.12 16.69
N ALA A 328 -3.22 -7.90 15.60
CA ALA A 328 -2.36 -7.60 14.47
C ALA A 328 -2.83 -6.37 13.63
N TYR A 329 -3.60 -5.46 14.22
CA TYR A 329 -4.22 -4.33 13.52
C TYR A 329 -3.19 -3.38 12.90
N GLY A 330 -1.93 -3.38 13.35
CA GLY A 330 -0.85 -2.62 12.72
C GLY A 330 -0.69 -2.84 11.22
N PHE A 331 -1.11 -4.00 10.69
CA PHE A 331 -1.08 -4.29 9.26
C PHE A 331 -2.28 -3.73 8.48
N THR A 332 -3.35 -3.28 9.15
CA THR A 332 -4.53 -2.74 8.46
C THR A 332 -4.34 -1.28 8.10
N LYS A 333 -4.89 -0.87 6.95
CA LYS A 333 -4.91 0.53 6.53
C LYS A 333 -5.59 1.42 7.56
N TYR A 334 -6.71 0.97 8.14
CA TYR A 334 -7.45 1.74 9.14
C TYR A 334 -6.59 2.10 10.36
N HIS A 335 -5.88 1.12 10.92
CA HIS A 335 -4.99 1.38 12.05
C HIS A 335 -3.83 2.29 11.66
N GLN A 336 -3.18 2.04 10.52
CA GLN A 336 -2.08 2.86 10.04
C GLN A 336 -2.52 4.32 9.82
N LYS A 337 -3.72 4.55 9.27
CA LYS A 337 -4.28 5.88 9.08
C LYS A 337 -4.43 6.67 10.39
N LEU A 338 -4.91 6.00 11.44
CA LEU A 338 -5.04 6.59 12.78
C LEU A 338 -3.68 6.83 13.43
N LEU A 339 -2.73 5.89 13.27
CA LEU A 339 -1.41 5.99 13.88
C LEU A 339 -0.55 7.07 13.21
N LYS A 340 -0.69 7.23 11.89
CA LYS A 340 0.12 8.11 11.05
C LYS A 340 -0.54 9.48 10.80
N ASP A 341 -1.61 9.78 11.55
CA ASP A 341 -2.36 11.04 11.47
C ASP A 341 -2.71 11.46 10.03
N THR A 342 -3.07 10.48 9.19
CA THR A 342 -3.53 10.76 7.82
C THR A 342 -4.93 11.39 7.85
N ASP A 343 -5.38 11.98 6.74
CA ASP A 343 -6.71 12.58 6.70
C ASP A 343 -7.80 11.50 6.62
N TYR A 344 -8.19 10.96 7.78
CA TYR A 344 -9.23 9.94 7.91
C TYR A 344 -10.65 10.54 7.95
N LEU A 345 -10.80 11.87 7.95
CA LEU A 345 -12.08 12.59 8.09
C LEU A 345 -12.83 12.74 6.76
N PHE A 346 -12.59 11.83 5.82
CA PHE A 346 -13.11 11.89 4.45
C PHE A 346 -14.62 12.17 4.41
N LEU A 347 -14.97 13.34 3.87
CA LEU A 347 -16.35 13.83 3.71
C LEU A 347 -17.15 13.99 5.02
N ASP A 348 -16.53 13.88 6.20
CA ASP A 348 -17.25 13.95 7.48
C ASP A 348 -17.96 15.27 7.69
N VAL A 349 -17.40 16.38 7.20
CA VAL A 349 -18.05 17.70 7.20
C VAL A 349 -19.42 17.63 6.50
N TYR A 350 -19.51 16.95 5.37
CA TYR A 350 -20.77 16.83 4.62
C TYR A 350 -21.73 15.84 5.30
N LYS A 351 -21.22 14.75 5.89
CA LYS A 351 -22.05 13.83 6.67
C LYS A 351 -22.66 14.53 7.89
N TYR A 352 -21.87 15.34 8.60
CA TYR A 352 -22.35 16.13 9.73
C TYR A 352 -23.42 17.13 9.28
N GLN A 353 -23.20 17.84 8.17
CA GLN A 353 -24.21 18.73 7.59
C GLN A 353 -25.51 17.99 7.28
N ILE A 354 -25.45 16.78 6.74
CA ILE A 354 -26.65 15.95 6.50
C ILE A 354 -27.38 15.63 7.80
N ILE A 355 -26.66 15.22 8.85
CA ILE A 355 -27.24 14.87 10.14
C ILE A 355 -27.90 16.10 10.77
N GLU A 356 -27.20 17.23 10.80
CA GLU A 356 -27.70 18.49 11.34
C GLU A 356 -28.97 18.94 10.61
N GLN A 357 -28.96 18.89 9.27
CA GLN A 357 -30.11 19.23 8.45
C GLN A 357 -31.32 18.32 8.73
N LYS A 358 -31.09 17.02 8.93
CA LYS A 358 -32.15 16.06 9.32
C LYS A 358 -32.74 16.39 10.69
N THR A 359 -31.90 16.63 11.69
CA THR A 359 -32.35 17.00 13.03
C THR A 359 -33.18 18.28 13.01
N GLN A 360 -32.69 19.34 12.35
CA GLN A 360 -33.40 20.60 12.22
C GLN A 360 -34.75 20.43 11.48
N PHE A 361 -34.79 19.58 10.46
CA PHE A 361 -36.04 19.28 9.75
C PHE A 361 -37.07 18.58 10.65
N GLU A 362 -36.66 17.58 11.42
CA GLU A 362 -37.53 16.86 12.36
C GLU A 362 -38.06 17.76 13.49
N GLU A 363 -37.21 18.64 14.03
CA GLU A 363 -37.62 19.61 15.05
C GLU A 363 -38.66 20.60 14.51
N ASN A 364 -38.43 21.14 13.31
CA ASN A 364 -39.38 22.02 12.64
C ASN A 364 -40.71 21.30 12.36
N LEU A 365 -40.68 20.03 11.94
CA LEU A 365 -41.88 19.21 11.77
C LEU A 365 -42.66 19.04 13.07
N LYS A 366 -41.98 18.77 14.19
CA LYS A 366 -42.63 18.64 15.51
C LYS A 366 -43.31 19.95 15.94
N LEU A 367 -42.62 21.08 15.79
CA LEU A 367 -43.17 22.41 16.08
C LEU A 367 -44.39 22.72 15.21
N MET A 368 -44.36 22.36 13.93
CA MET A 368 -45.51 22.54 13.03
C MET A 368 -46.72 21.71 13.43
N ASN A 369 -46.50 20.45 13.79
CA ASN A 369 -47.57 19.55 14.22
C ASN A 369 -48.19 20.02 15.55
N ALA A 370 -47.39 20.57 16.46
CA ALA A 370 -47.88 21.18 17.70
C ALA A 370 -48.75 22.43 17.43
N ASN A 371 -48.51 23.16 16.34
CA ASN A 371 -49.21 24.39 15.98
C ASN A 371 -50.50 24.17 15.15
N ALA A 372 -50.99 22.93 15.01
CA ALA A 372 -52.28 22.58 14.37
C ALA A 372 -52.54 23.26 13.00
N LEU A 373 -51.54 23.31 12.13
CA LEU A 373 -51.69 23.83 10.76
C LEU A 373 -52.65 22.96 9.93
N ASN A 374 -53.48 23.58 9.08
CA ASN A 374 -54.33 22.86 8.12
C ASN A 374 -53.47 22.00 7.17
N PRO A 375 -53.86 20.75 6.85
CA PRO A 375 -53.09 19.80 6.05
C PRO A 375 -52.53 20.32 4.72
N ILE A 376 -53.20 21.24 4.03
CA ILE A 376 -52.68 21.84 2.78
C ILE A 376 -51.46 22.73 3.07
N ARG A 377 -51.56 23.57 4.11
CA ARG A 377 -50.49 24.48 4.53
C ARG A 377 -49.32 23.68 5.11
N THR A 378 -49.60 22.58 5.81
CA THR A 378 -48.59 21.64 6.29
C THR A 378 -47.79 21.04 5.13
N LYS A 379 -48.45 20.55 4.06
CA LYS A 379 -47.75 20.01 2.88
C LYS A 379 -46.88 21.03 2.15
N VAL A 380 -47.38 22.25 1.93
CA VAL A 380 -46.61 23.31 1.25
C VAL A 380 -45.39 23.72 2.08
N THR A 381 -45.57 23.87 3.39
CA THR A 381 -44.48 24.31 4.27
C THR A 381 -43.46 23.19 4.49
N GLN A 382 -43.89 21.91 4.51
CA GLN A 382 -42.99 20.76 4.46
C GLN A 382 -42.16 20.73 3.18
N ALA A 383 -42.77 20.99 2.02
CA ALA A 383 -42.05 21.06 0.75
C ALA A 383 -41.01 22.20 0.73
N ASN A 384 -41.34 23.36 1.30
CA ASN A 384 -40.42 24.50 1.43
C ASN A 384 -39.29 24.26 2.44
N LEU A 385 -39.57 23.55 3.54
CA LEU A 385 -38.53 23.14 4.49
C LEU A 385 -37.62 22.10 3.84
N MET A 386 -38.19 21.10 3.15
CA MET A 386 -37.41 20.12 2.39
C MET A 386 -36.53 20.77 1.34
N SER A 387 -36.98 21.81 0.63
CA SER A 387 -36.13 22.51 -0.35
C SER A 387 -35.02 23.34 0.29
N LYS A 388 -35.26 23.89 1.49
CA LYS A 388 -34.26 24.67 2.25
C LYS A 388 -33.12 23.80 2.81
N TYR A 389 -33.40 22.56 3.20
CA TYR A 389 -32.43 21.64 3.81
C TYR A 389 -31.85 20.61 2.82
N LYS A 390 -32.02 20.83 1.51
CA LYS A 390 -31.85 19.75 0.53
C LYS A 390 -30.46 19.61 -0.05
N VAL A 391 -29.63 20.65 -0.05
CA VAL A 391 -28.63 20.75 -1.12
C VAL A 391 -27.22 20.85 -0.56
N LEU A 392 -26.37 19.88 -0.94
CA LEU A 392 -24.93 19.94 -0.74
C LEU A 392 -24.20 20.54 -1.96
N ASP A 393 -24.78 20.43 -3.16
CA ASP A 393 -24.22 20.94 -4.42
C ASP A 393 -22.76 20.50 -4.66
N LEU A 394 -22.51 19.19 -4.66
CA LEU A 394 -21.16 18.62 -4.80
C LEU A 394 -21.02 17.86 -6.12
N ASN A 395 -19.99 18.19 -6.89
CA ASN A 395 -19.59 17.44 -8.06
C ASN A 395 -18.26 16.74 -7.80
N PHE A 396 -18.27 15.42 -7.74
CA PHE A 396 -17.10 14.58 -7.57
C PHE A 396 -16.59 14.10 -8.92
N TYR A 397 -15.28 14.19 -9.10
CA TYR A 397 -14.56 13.69 -10.26
C TYR A 397 -13.57 12.65 -9.78
N ILE A 398 -13.70 11.40 -10.20
CA ILE A 398 -12.80 10.33 -9.79
C ILE A 398 -11.88 10.01 -10.96
N TRP A 399 -10.58 10.27 -10.81
CA TRP A 399 -9.59 10.03 -11.84
C TRP A 399 -8.50 9.07 -11.35
N GLY A 400 -8.43 7.89 -11.99
CA GLY A 400 -7.33 6.95 -11.78
C GLY A 400 -7.40 6.15 -10.48
N HIS A 401 -8.49 6.29 -9.72
CA HIS A 401 -8.79 5.41 -8.59
C HIS A 401 -9.35 4.07 -9.07
N SER A 402 -8.99 2.97 -8.41
CA SER A 402 -9.44 1.60 -8.77
C SER A 402 -10.89 1.31 -8.38
N LEU A 403 -11.43 2.09 -7.45
CA LEU A 403 -12.72 1.87 -6.78
C LEU A 403 -12.81 0.46 -6.16
N ASP A 404 -11.67 -0.05 -5.69
CA ASP A 404 -11.52 -1.42 -5.20
C ASP A 404 -12.03 -1.60 -3.76
N ILE A 405 -12.28 -2.85 -3.37
CA ILE A 405 -12.71 -3.23 -2.01
C ILE A 405 -11.74 -2.76 -0.93
N SER A 406 -10.45 -2.59 -1.26
CA SER A 406 -9.45 -2.06 -0.35
C SER A 406 -9.81 -0.67 0.21
N ASP A 407 -10.56 0.13 -0.55
CA ASP A 407 -11.00 1.49 -0.21
C ASP A 407 -12.53 1.59 -0.04
N LYS A 408 -13.18 0.46 0.27
CA LYS A 408 -14.65 0.34 0.31
C LYS A 408 -15.34 1.39 1.18
N ASP A 409 -14.76 1.75 2.31
CA ASP A 409 -15.44 2.63 3.28
C ASP A 409 -15.58 4.05 2.75
N TYR A 410 -14.55 4.57 2.09
CA TYR A 410 -14.62 5.87 1.41
C TYR A 410 -15.62 5.85 0.24
N ILE A 411 -15.70 4.73 -0.48
CA ILE A 411 -16.66 4.57 -1.57
C ILE A 411 -18.08 4.56 -0.99
N ILE A 412 -18.33 3.82 0.08
CA ILE A 412 -19.62 3.79 0.76
C ILE A 412 -20.00 5.20 1.25
N ASP A 413 -19.06 5.91 1.86
CA ASP A 413 -19.25 7.27 2.37
C ASP A 413 -19.67 8.24 1.27
N LEU A 414 -18.93 8.28 0.15
CA LEU A 414 -19.24 9.12 -0.99
C LEU A 414 -20.65 8.84 -1.54
N PHE A 415 -20.96 7.57 -1.76
CA PHE A 415 -22.23 7.16 -2.34
C PHE A 415 -23.38 7.14 -1.31
N SER A 416 -23.13 7.44 -0.03
CA SER A 416 -24.16 7.60 1.00
C SER A 416 -24.82 8.99 0.98
N LEU A 417 -24.15 9.98 0.38
CA LEU A 417 -24.61 11.38 0.42
C LEU A 417 -25.99 11.61 -0.21
N ASN A 418 -26.43 10.72 -1.11
CA ASN A 418 -27.77 10.76 -1.73
C ASN A 418 -28.70 9.61 -1.28
N ASP A 419 -28.38 8.85 -0.22
CA ASP A 419 -29.12 7.62 0.11
C ASP A 419 -30.61 7.87 0.40
N ASP A 420 -30.93 8.89 1.19
CA ASP A 420 -32.32 9.21 1.52
C ASP A 420 -33.00 10.19 0.56
N MET A 421 -32.25 11.08 -0.10
CA MET A 421 -32.80 12.02 -1.08
C MET A 421 -31.73 12.56 -2.03
N ASP A 422 -32.17 13.14 -3.15
CA ASP A 422 -31.26 13.89 -4.04
C ASP A 422 -30.76 15.16 -3.34
N ARG A 423 -29.47 15.18 -2.97
CA ARG A 423 -28.79 16.35 -2.40
C ARG A 423 -28.02 17.19 -3.41
N ASN A 424 -28.28 16.96 -4.70
CA ASN A 424 -27.48 17.46 -5.80
C ASN A 424 -25.99 17.05 -5.73
N VAL A 425 -25.73 15.84 -5.22
CA VAL A 425 -24.40 15.22 -5.33
C VAL A 425 -24.31 14.45 -6.64
N ARG A 426 -23.28 14.73 -7.44
CA ARG A 426 -23.02 14.09 -8.73
C ARG A 426 -21.61 13.51 -8.75
N VAL A 427 -21.44 12.33 -9.35
CA VAL A 427 -20.16 11.62 -9.44
C VAL A 427 -19.87 11.31 -10.90
N THR A 428 -18.70 11.75 -11.36
CA THR A 428 -18.15 11.43 -12.68
C THR A 428 -16.91 10.57 -12.48
N VAL A 429 -16.92 9.36 -13.01
CA VAL A 429 -15.77 8.44 -12.96
C VAL A 429 -15.08 8.43 -14.33
N TYR A 430 -13.80 8.78 -14.34
CA TYR A 430 -12.98 8.74 -15.54
C TYR A 430 -12.37 7.35 -15.77
N TYR A 431 -12.40 6.88 -17.01
CA TYR A 431 -11.81 5.59 -17.42
C TYR A 431 -10.91 5.73 -18.66
N PHE A 432 -9.81 4.97 -18.70
CA PHE A 432 -8.85 5.05 -19.80
C PHE A 432 -9.31 4.25 -21.04
N ASP A 433 -9.87 3.06 -20.85
CA ASP A 433 -10.40 2.21 -21.93
C ASP A 433 -11.68 1.46 -21.51
N LYS A 434 -12.20 0.63 -22.42
CA LYS A 434 -13.43 -0.15 -22.16
C LYS A 434 -13.24 -1.19 -21.06
N ASN A 435 -12.05 -1.77 -20.92
CA ASN A 435 -11.77 -2.80 -19.91
C ASN A 435 -11.72 -2.15 -18.52
N ALA A 436 -11.08 -0.99 -18.39
CA ALA A 436 -11.07 -0.18 -17.18
C ALA A 436 -12.48 0.19 -16.74
N LYS A 437 -13.32 0.65 -17.67
CA LYS A 437 -14.72 0.96 -17.38
C LYS A 437 -15.47 -0.25 -16.84
N PHE A 438 -15.25 -1.42 -17.43
CA PHE A 438 -15.85 -2.67 -16.97
C PHE A 438 -15.40 -3.04 -15.55
N SER A 439 -14.10 -2.99 -15.27
CA SER A 439 -13.55 -3.27 -13.94
C SER A 439 -14.07 -2.29 -12.87
N LEU A 440 -14.06 -0.99 -13.16
CA LEU A 440 -14.58 0.05 -12.25
C LEU A 440 -16.06 -0.19 -11.90
N LEU A 441 -16.88 -0.54 -12.90
CA LEU A 441 -18.30 -0.84 -12.68
C LEU A 441 -18.49 -2.12 -11.85
N ASN A 442 -17.70 -3.17 -12.11
CA ASN A 442 -17.77 -4.40 -11.32
C ASN A 442 -17.40 -4.16 -9.85
N ASN A 443 -16.36 -3.37 -9.59
CA ASN A 443 -15.96 -3.07 -8.22
C ASN A 443 -17.05 -2.26 -7.50
N LEU A 444 -17.65 -1.26 -8.15
CA LEU A 444 -18.79 -0.54 -7.59
C LEU A 444 -19.98 -1.46 -7.31
N LEU A 445 -20.28 -2.42 -8.19
CA LEU A 445 -21.35 -3.40 -7.98
C LEU A 445 -21.05 -4.33 -6.80
N ALA A 446 -19.79 -4.73 -6.62
CA ALA A 446 -19.36 -5.57 -5.50
C ALA A 446 -19.49 -4.84 -4.15
N ILE A 447 -19.19 -3.54 -4.12
CA ILE A 447 -19.19 -2.73 -2.90
C ILE A 447 -20.60 -2.20 -2.55
N LEU A 448 -21.28 -1.58 -3.52
CA LEU A 448 -22.55 -0.88 -3.30
C LEU A 448 -23.79 -1.74 -3.57
N GLY A 449 -23.60 -2.87 -4.27
CA GLY A 449 -24.70 -3.72 -4.73
C GLY A 449 -25.43 -3.17 -5.96
N LYS A 450 -26.13 -4.08 -6.65
CA LYS A 450 -26.84 -3.80 -7.91
C LYS A 450 -27.85 -2.66 -7.80
N GLU A 451 -28.69 -2.69 -6.78
CA GLU A 451 -29.82 -1.74 -6.64
C GLU A 451 -29.32 -0.30 -6.55
N LYS A 452 -28.31 -0.05 -5.69
CA LYS A 452 -27.76 1.29 -5.47
C LYS A 452 -27.10 1.83 -6.75
N VAL A 453 -26.26 1.03 -7.41
CA VAL A 453 -25.60 1.44 -8.67
C VAL A 453 -26.64 1.77 -9.75
N GLU A 454 -27.67 0.93 -9.92
CA GLU A 454 -28.73 1.19 -10.91
C GLU A 454 -29.47 2.50 -10.63
N ILE A 455 -29.83 2.78 -9.37
CA ILE A 455 -30.51 4.03 -8.98
C ILE A 455 -29.65 5.23 -9.33
N TRP A 456 -28.37 5.19 -8.95
CA TRP A 456 -27.43 6.28 -9.19
C TRP A 456 -27.24 6.57 -10.68
N MET A 457 -27.14 5.52 -11.51
CA MET A 457 -27.02 5.70 -12.96
C MET A 457 -28.33 6.17 -13.61
N LYS A 458 -29.49 5.58 -13.25
CA LYS A 458 -30.82 5.96 -13.82
C LYS A 458 -31.19 7.40 -13.50
N LYS A 459 -30.78 7.91 -12.33
CA LYS A 459 -31.01 9.31 -11.93
C LYS A 459 -29.94 10.28 -12.44
N ASN A 460 -28.97 9.81 -13.25
CA ASN A 460 -27.80 10.59 -13.69
C ASN A 460 -26.98 11.19 -12.54
N TRP A 461 -26.99 10.54 -11.37
CA TRP A 461 -26.12 10.89 -10.24
C TRP A 461 -24.71 10.33 -10.41
N LEU A 462 -24.58 9.19 -11.09
CA LEU A 462 -23.31 8.57 -11.46
C LEU A 462 -23.19 8.50 -12.99
N LYS A 463 -22.08 8.99 -13.53
CA LYS A 463 -21.72 8.81 -14.95
C LYS A 463 -20.26 8.40 -15.12
N PHE A 464 -19.98 7.77 -16.26
CA PHE A 464 -18.64 7.36 -16.66
C PHE A 464 -18.20 8.11 -17.91
N GLU A 465 -17.04 8.74 -17.86
CA GLU A 465 -16.48 9.50 -18.98
C GLU A 465 -15.05 9.04 -19.30
N LYS A 466 -14.61 9.26 -20.53
CA LYS A 466 -13.22 8.91 -20.90
C LYS A 466 -12.25 9.82 -20.15
N ASN A 467 -11.06 9.30 -19.85
CA ASN A 467 -9.99 10.08 -19.25
C ASN A 467 -9.77 11.40 -20.01
N PRO A 468 -9.56 12.50 -19.27
CA PRO A 468 -8.98 13.73 -19.81
C PRO A 468 -7.71 13.43 -20.60
N ARG A 469 -7.52 14.08 -21.76
CA ARG A 469 -6.26 13.99 -22.50
C ARG A 469 -5.25 14.96 -21.90
N ILE A 470 -4.09 14.44 -21.54
CA ILE A 470 -2.93 15.23 -21.13
C ILE A 470 -2.09 15.49 -22.38
N MET A 471 -1.83 16.75 -22.67
CA MET A 471 -0.95 17.18 -23.75
C MET A 471 0.18 18.01 -23.18
N ILE A 472 1.35 17.91 -23.79
CA ILE A 472 2.41 18.89 -23.60
C ILE A 472 2.06 20.07 -24.50
N SER A 473 2.05 21.29 -23.97
CA SER A 473 1.96 22.43 -24.87
C SER A 473 3.22 22.48 -25.69
N ASP A 474 3.13 22.30 -27.01
CA ASP A 474 4.20 22.70 -27.90
C ASP A 474 4.43 24.20 -27.63
N SER A 475 5.55 24.53 -26.99
CA SER A 475 6.02 25.90 -26.94
C SER A 475 6.15 26.36 -28.39
N ILE A 476 5.28 27.31 -28.75
CA ILE A 476 5.18 28.03 -30.02
C ILE A 476 6.51 27.99 -30.79
N SER A 477 6.52 27.30 -31.92
CA SER A 477 7.53 27.45 -32.97
C SER A 477 7.51 28.86 -33.56
#